data_AF-A0A7C4F3M6-F1
#
_entry.id   AF-A0A7C4F3M6-F1
#
_cell.length_a   1.000
_cell.length_b   1.000
_cell.length_c   1.000
_cell.angle_alpha   90.00
_cell.angle_beta   90.00
_cell.angle_gamma   90.00
#
_symmetry.space_group_name_H-M   'P 1'
#
loop_
_entity.id
_entity.type
_entity.pdbx_description
1 polymer ?
#
loop_
_entity_poly.entity_id
_entity_poly.type
_entity_poly.pdbx_seq_one_letter_code
_entity_poly.pdbx_strand_id
1 'polypeptide(L)'
;MRKKFRNKILVQIGFRKRRIEKNIKERSVIIVLLGAGGRGLRQRRVLRDELVSMGMIVLIPEDDFPGEVAPSLVEEAMLSKGDVELVFINVESWGTVTEFTQFHRNRRIAPKLRVLVG
;
A
#
# COMPACT_ATOMS: atom_id res chain seq x y z
N MET A 1 -2.20 -16.37 4.96
CA MET A 1 -1.62 -16.11 3.62
C MET A 1 -0.80 -17.32 3.20
N ARG A 2 -1.03 -17.90 2.01
CA ARG A 2 -0.21 -19.05 1.54
C ARG A 2 1.22 -18.59 1.26
N LYS A 3 2.24 -19.37 1.67
CA LYS A 3 3.67 -19.02 1.56
C LYS A 3 4.09 -18.62 0.13
N LYS A 4 3.51 -19.26 -0.89
CA LYS A 4 3.71 -18.98 -2.31
C LYS A 4 3.20 -17.59 -2.73
N PHE A 5 2.06 -17.15 -2.18
CA PHE A 5 1.48 -15.85 -2.46
C PHE A 5 2.33 -14.72 -1.86
N ARG A 6 2.83 -14.91 -0.63
CA ARG A 6 3.76 -13.97 0.02
C ARG A 6 5.01 -13.71 -0.82
N ASN A 7 5.66 -14.77 -1.29
CA ASN A 7 6.88 -14.63 -2.11
C ASN A 7 6.61 -13.85 -3.40
N LYS A 8 5.45 -14.05 -4.03
CA LYS A 8 5.07 -13.33 -5.25
C LYS A 8 4.92 -11.82 -5.01
N ILE A 9 4.32 -11.43 -3.88
CA ILE A 9 4.19 -10.03 -3.48
C ILE A 9 5.56 -9.39 -3.25
N LEU A 10 6.41 -10.03 -2.46
CA LEU A 10 7.75 -9.51 -2.15
C LEU A 10 8.58 -9.29 -3.41
N VAL A 11 8.55 -10.23 -4.36
CA VAL A 11 9.25 -10.10 -5.65
C VAL A 11 8.72 -8.90 -6.43
N GLN A 12 7.39 -8.75 -6.51
CA GLN A 12 6.77 -7.63 -7.23
C GLN A 12 7.11 -6.27 -6.60
N ILE A 13 7.12 -6.16 -5.28
CA ILE A 13 7.46 -4.92 -4.58
C ILE A 13 8.95 -4.60 -4.77
N GLY A 14 9.83 -5.59 -4.58
CA GLY A 14 11.28 -5.40 -4.76
C GLY A 14 11.68 -5.00 -6.19
N PHE A 15 10.99 -5.52 -7.22
CA PHE A 15 11.22 -5.07 -8.60
C PHE A 15 10.85 -3.59 -8.80
N ARG A 16 9.72 -3.16 -8.22
CA ARG A 16 9.24 -1.78 -8.34
C ARG A 16 10.12 -0.82 -7.55
N LYS A 17 10.55 -1.20 -6.35
CA LYS A 17 11.52 -0.46 -5.53
C LYS A 17 12.76 -0.12 -6.36
N ARG A 18 13.42 -1.13 -6.95
CA ARG A 18 14.62 -0.91 -7.79
C ARG A 18 14.38 0.00 -8.98
N ARG A 19 13.19 -0.06 -9.59
CA ARG A 19 12.82 0.80 -10.71
C ARG A 19 12.57 2.25 -10.26
N ILE A 20 12.03 2.45 -9.05
CA ILE A 20 11.82 3.76 -8.45
C ILE A 20 13.16 4.35 -7.99
N GLU A 21 13.98 3.60 -7.25
CA GLU A 21 15.31 4.00 -6.79
C GLU A 21 16.24 4.42 -7.94
N LYS A 22 16.18 3.73 -9.09
CA LYS A 22 16.93 4.13 -10.29
C LYS A 22 16.55 5.51 -10.83
N ASN A 23 15.30 5.94 -10.62
CA ASN A 23 14.79 7.24 -11.07
C ASN A 23 14.85 8.31 -9.98
N ILE A 24 14.96 7.92 -8.71
CA ILE A 24 14.90 8.79 -7.54
C ILE A 24 16.11 8.42 -6.66
N LYS A 25 17.24 9.07 -6.92
CA LYS A 25 18.57 8.68 -6.40
C LYS A 25 18.67 8.61 -4.86
N GLU A 26 17.76 9.22 -4.09
CA GLU A 26 17.96 9.41 -2.64
C GLU A 26 16.68 9.36 -1.76
N ARG A 27 15.50 9.00 -2.28
CA ARG A 27 14.28 8.99 -1.45
C ARG A 27 13.86 7.57 -1.08
N SER A 28 13.67 7.35 0.22
CA SER A 28 13.04 6.14 0.77
C SER A 28 11.66 5.95 0.16
N VAL A 29 11.39 4.79 -0.42
CA VAL A 29 10.08 4.47 -1.01
C VAL A 29 9.05 4.31 0.11
N ILE A 30 8.01 5.12 0.10
CA ILE A 30 6.83 5.05 0.96
C ILE A 30 5.76 4.17 0.31
N ILE A 31 5.33 3.16 1.05
CA ILE A 31 4.32 2.18 0.64
C ILE A 31 3.13 2.26 1.58
N VAL A 32 1.92 2.34 1.04
CA VAL A 32 0.69 2.21 1.84
C VAL A 32 0.02 0.86 1.57
N LEU A 33 -0.28 0.11 2.64
CA LEU A 33 -0.94 -1.19 2.59
C LEU A 33 -2.42 -1.08 3.04
N LEU A 34 -3.32 -0.89 2.08
CA LEU A 34 -4.76 -0.76 2.31
C LEU A 34 -5.43 -2.14 2.48
N GLY A 35 -6.54 -2.18 3.22
CA GLY A 35 -7.33 -3.38 3.45
C GLY A 35 -8.71 -3.06 4.05
N ALA A 36 -9.59 -4.08 4.12
CA ALA A 36 -10.96 -3.90 4.57
C ALA A 36 -11.09 -3.98 6.09
N GLY A 37 -11.03 -2.85 6.79
CA GLY A 37 -11.46 -2.70 8.19
C GLY A 37 -10.92 -3.79 9.13
N GLY A 38 -9.59 -3.87 9.29
CA GLY A 38 -8.94 -4.84 10.17
C GLY A 38 -8.83 -6.27 9.64
N ARG A 39 -9.57 -6.65 8.58
CA ARG A 39 -9.33 -7.95 7.92
C ARG A 39 -7.96 -7.97 7.26
N GLY A 40 -7.22 -9.05 7.50
CA GLY A 40 -5.86 -9.20 6.98
C GLY A 40 -4.82 -8.30 7.67
N LEU A 41 -5.16 -7.60 8.76
CA LEU A 41 -4.26 -6.66 9.44
C LEU A 41 -2.96 -7.30 9.92
N ARG A 42 -3.05 -8.50 10.53
CA ARG A 42 -1.84 -9.24 10.96
C ARG A 42 -0.93 -9.57 9.78
N GLN A 43 -1.50 -9.93 8.63
CA GLN A 43 -0.77 -10.25 7.41
C GLN A 43 -0.08 -8.99 6.85
N ARG A 44 -0.77 -7.84 6.87
CA ARG A 44 -0.20 -6.55 6.48
C ARG A 44 0.92 -6.11 7.42
N ARG A 45 0.80 -6.34 8.73
CA ARG A 45 1.87 -6.09 9.71
C ARG A 45 3.10 -6.97 9.46
N VAL A 46 2.93 -8.26 9.21
CA VAL A 46 4.05 -9.15 8.83
C VAL A 46 4.72 -8.67 7.54
N LEU A 47 3.92 -8.26 6.54
CA LEU A 47 4.45 -7.72 5.29
C LEU A 47 5.18 -6.39 5.52
N ARG A 48 4.67 -5.52 6.40
CA ARG A 48 5.34 -4.29 6.82
C ARG A 48 6.73 -4.59 7.36
N ASP A 49 6.85 -5.52 8.29
CA ASP A 49 8.15 -5.85 8.90
C ASP A 49 9.16 -6.34 7.86
N GLU A 50 8.71 -7.19 6.92
CA GLU A 50 9.53 -7.67 5.80
C GLU A 50 9.96 -6.51 4.87
N LEU A 51 9.04 -5.59 4.54
CA LEU A 51 9.30 -4.45 3.67
C LEU A 51 10.21 -3.39 4.32
N VAL A 52 10.02 -3.12 5.62
CA VAL A 52 10.86 -2.23 6.41
C VAL A 52 12.29 -2.74 6.46
N SER A 53 12.50 -4.06 6.62
CA SER A 53 13.83 -4.67 6.57
C SER A 53 14.57 -4.46 5.24
N MET A 54 13.84 -4.16 4.17
CA MET A 54 14.38 -3.84 2.85
C MET A 54 14.57 -2.33 2.62
N GLY A 55 14.43 -1.49 3.65
CA GLY A 55 14.65 -0.04 3.59
C GLY A 55 13.49 0.76 3.02
N MET A 56 12.24 0.27 3.16
CA MET A 56 11.03 0.98 2.75
C MET A 56 10.31 1.56 3.97
N ILE A 57 9.66 2.71 3.79
CA ILE A 57 8.72 3.25 4.77
C ILE A 57 7.36 2.66 4.44
N VAL A 58 6.68 2.05 5.40
CA VAL A 58 5.44 1.33 5.14
C VAL A 58 4.37 1.75 6.14
N LEU A 59 3.26 2.24 5.61
CA LEU A 59 2.11 2.72 6.37
C LEU A 59 0.94 1.75 6.23
N ILE A 60 0.32 1.43 7.36
CA ILE A 60 -0.93 0.69 7.48
C ILE A 60 -1.94 1.67 8.10
N PRO A 61 -3.00 2.10 7.39
CA PRO A 61 -3.92 3.10 7.91
C PRO A 61 -4.45 2.81 9.32
N GLU A 62 -4.78 1.55 9.63
CA GLU A 62 -5.29 1.18 10.95
C GLU A 62 -4.27 1.33 12.10
N ASP A 63 -2.97 1.36 11.80
CA ASP A 63 -1.91 1.53 12.80
C ASP A 63 -1.38 2.97 12.81
N ASP A 64 -1.34 3.63 11.65
CA ASP A 64 -0.54 4.84 11.43
C ASP A 64 -1.40 6.10 11.18
N PHE A 65 -2.70 5.98 10.91
CA PHE A 65 -3.56 7.13 10.62
C PHE A 65 -4.44 7.50 11.83
N PRO A 66 -4.81 8.79 11.99
CA PRO A 66 -5.66 9.22 13.09
C PRO A 66 -7.05 8.56 13.03
N GLY A 67 -7.44 7.84 14.09
CA GLY A 67 -8.75 7.16 14.17
C GLY A 67 -9.96 8.08 14.34
N GLU A 68 -9.73 9.36 14.62
CA GLU A 68 -10.77 10.38 14.85
C GLU A 68 -11.28 11.01 13.53
N VAL A 69 -10.59 10.78 12.42
CA VAL A 69 -10.94 11.30 11.09
C VAL A 69 -11.43 10.14 10.22
N ALA A 70 -12.43 10.38 9.39
CA ALA A 70 -12.91 9.37 8.45
C ALA A 70 -11.72 8.80 7.63
N PRO A 71 -11.47 7.48 7.67
CA PRO A 71 -10.29 6.86 7.05
C PRO A 71 -10.12 7.24 5.58
N SER A 72 -11.22 7.33 4.84
CA SER A 72 -11.25 7.71 3.42
C SER A 72 -10.68 9.11 3.14
N LEU A 73 -10.88 10.08 4.02
CA LEU A 73 -10.37 11.45 3.86
C LEU A 73 -8.86 11.52 4.11
N VAL A 74 -8.39 10.81 5.14
CA VAL A 74 -6.95 10.74 5.45
C VAL A 74 -6.21 9.98 4.36
N GLU A 75 -6.80 8.88 3.89
CA GLU A 75 -6.28 8.09 2.77
C GLU A 75 -6.17 8.95 1.50
N GLU A 76 -7.24 9.61 1.07
CA GLU A 76 -7.16 10.43 -0.15
C GLU A 76 -6.10 11.55 -0.03
N ALA A 77 -6.04 12.24 1.12
CA ALA A 77 -5.08 13.31 1.35
C ALA A 77 -3.63 12.81 1.36
N MET A 78 -3.35 11.68 2.02
CA MET A 78 -2.00 11.10 2.09
C MET A 78 -1.57 10.49 0.76
N LEU A 79 -2.45 9.72 0.11
CA LEU A 79 -2.15 9.06 -1.15
C LEU A 79 -1.95 10.05 -2.30
N SER A 80 -2.57 11.23 -2.22
CA SER A 80 -2.40 12.32 -3.17
C SER A 80 -1.06 13.06 -3.03
N LYS A 81 -0.33 12.94 -1.91
CA LYS A 81 0.97 13.59 -1.71
C LYS A 81 2.05 12.97 -2.60
N GLY A 82 3.01 13.78 -3.02
CA GLY A 82 4.11 13.35 -3.92
C GLY A 82 5.00 12.25 -3.36
N ASP A 83 5.09 12.16 -2.02
CA ASP A 83 6.02 11.26 -1.32
C ASP A 83 5.48 9.83 -1.17
N VAL A 84 4.22 9.57 -1.50
CA VAL A 84 3.72 8.19 -1.60
C VAL A 84 3.96 7.68 -3.00
N GLU A 85 4.85 6.71 -3.17
CA GLU A 85 5.17 6.15 -4.49
C GLU A 85 4.29 4.95 -4.87
N LEU A 86 3.86 4.14 -3.89
CA LEU A 86 3.09 2.92 -4.15
C LEU A 86 1.96 2.71 -3.14
N VAL A 87 0.80 2.29 -3.66
CA VAL A 87 -0.38 1.95 -2.86
C VAL A 87 -0.81 0.54 -3.21
N PHE A 88 -0.76 -0.37 -2.25
CA PHE A 88 -1.19 -1.74 -2.44
C PHE A 88 -2.54 -1.98 -1.80
N ILE A 89 -3.51 -2.43 -2.61
CA ILE A 89 -4.85 -2.78 -2.14
C ILE A 89 -5.00 -4.29 -2.22
N ASN A 90 -5.29 -4.91 -1.08
CA ASN A 90 -5.70 -6.32 -1.04
C ASN A 90 -7.22 -6.41 -1.19
N VAL A 91 -7.67 -6.86 -2.37
CA VAL A 91 -9.10 -6.92 -2.69
C VAL A 91 -9.68 -8.23 -2.16
N GLU A 92 -10.07 -8.23 -0.89
CA GLU A 92 -10.65 -9.40 -0.21
C GLU A 92 -12.16 -9.24 0.09
N SER A 93 -12.74 -8.09 -0.25
CA SER A 93 -14.16 -7.79 -0.01
C SER A 93 -14.71 -6.76 -0.99
N TRP A 94 -16.04 -6.67 -1.08
CA TRP A 94 -16.74 -5.60 -1.81
C TRP A 94 -16.40 -4.19 -1.32
N GLY A 95 -16.09 -4.03 -0.03
CA GLY A 95 -15.61 -2.75 0.53
C GLY A 95 -14.30 -2.29 -0.13
N THR A 96 -13.31 -3.18 -0.19
CA THR A 96 -12.02 -2.92 -0.86
C THR A 96 -12.13 -2.73 -2.37
N VAL A 97 -13.13 -3.35 -3.03
CA VAL A 97 -13.43 -3.08 -4.45
C VAL A 97 -13.93 -1.65 -4.65
N THR A 98 -14.77 -1.19 -3.73
CA THR A 98 -15.35 0.16 -3.77
C THR A 98 -14.26 1.21 -3.53
N GLU A 99 -13.41 1.02 -2.53
CA GLU A 99 -12.24 1.88 -2.26
C GLU A 99 -11.28 1.91 -3.45
N PHE A 100 -10.96 0.75 -4.04
CA PHE A 100 -10.14 0.69 -5.26
C PHE A 100 -10.73 1.53 -6.40
N THR A 101 -12.05 1.43 -6.60
CA THR A 101 -12.75 2.17 -7.66
C THR A 101 -12.74 3.68 -7.41
N GLN A 102 -12.91 4.09 -6.15
CA GLN A 102 -12.83 5.50 -5.74
C GLN A 102 -11.41 6.05 -5.99
N PHE A 103 -10.37 5.37 -5.53
CA PHE A 103 -9.00 5.80 -5.74
C PHE A 103 -8.58 5.77 -7.21
N HIS A 104 -9.09 4.82 -8.00
CA HIS A 104 -8.79 4.73 -9.43
C HIS A 104 -9.34 5.92 -10.22
N ARG A 105 -10.41 6.56 -9.74
CA ARG A 105 -10.97 7.78 -10.36
C ARG A 105 -10.15 9.04 -10.04
N ASN A 106 -9.31 9.00 -9.00
CA ASN A 106 -8.45 10.13 -8.64
C ASN A 106 -7.14 10.08 -9.46
N ARG A 107 -6.94 11.05 -10.35
CA ARG A 107 -5.79 11.12 -11.28
C ARG A 107 -4.42 11.19 -10.59
N ARG A 108 -4.34 11.63 -9.33
CA ARG A 108 -3.09 11.71 -8.56
C ARG A 108 -2.73 10.38 -7.89
N ILE A 109 -3.74 9.57 -7.58
CA ILE A 109 -3.59 8.30 -6.86
C ILE A 109 -3.53 7.13 -7.83
N ALA A 110 -4.34 7.14 -8.89
CA ALA A 110 -4.47 6.06 -9.86
C ALA A 110 -3.13 5.52 -10.40
N PRO A 111 -2.12 6.34 -10.75
CA PRO A 111 -0.83 5.83 -11.24
C PRO A 111 -0.04 5.02 -10.21
N LYS A 112 -0.31 5.22 -8.92
CA LYS A 112 0.37 4.62 -7.77
C LYS A 112 -0.31 3.33 -7.27
N LEU A 113 -1.58 3.13 -7.63
CA LEU A 113 -2.38 1.98 -7.22
C LEU A 113 -1.88 0.68 -7.81
N ARG A 114 -1.75 -0.34 -6.97
CA ARG A 114 -1.39 -1.71 -7.34
C ARG A 114 -2.33 -2.67 -6.62
N VAL A 115 -2.94 -3.58 -7.36
CA VAL A 115 -3.76 -4.64 -6.79
C VAL A 115 -2.85 -5.79 -6.36
N LEU A 116 -2.99 -6.25 -5.12
CA LEU A 116 -2.41 -7.52 -4.67
C LEU A 116 -3.38 -8.63 -5.06
N VAL A 117 -3.00 -9.45 -6.06
CA VAL A 117 -3.82 -10.59 -6.52
C VAL A 117 -3.25 -11.90 -5.99
N GLY A 118 -4.03 -12.53 -5.10
CA GLY A 118 -3.89 -13.87 -4.50
C GLY A 118 -3.42 -14.98 -5.42
#